data_AF-A0A368SB60-F1
#
_entry.id   AF-A0A368SB60-F1
#
_cell.length_a   1.000
_cell.length_b   1.000
_cell.length_c   1.000
_cell.angle_alpha   90.00
_cell.angle_beta   90.00
_cell.angle_gamma   90.00
#
_symmetry.space_group_name_H-M   'P 1'
#
loop_
_entity.id
_entity.type
_entity.pdbx_description
1 polymer ?
#
loop_
_entity_poly.entity_id
_entity_poly.type
_entity_poly.pdbx_seq_one_letter_code
_entity_poly.pdbx_strand_id
1 'polypeptide(L)'
;MATEFFFDAGLSAILNVEWHKRDSSEPKYSQFAAVTAIQRCLPFTDLKKTKMILLPVLHQHHWSVYCVNFGQSRIDVLDSMLYTPECDNNWDKYHLEFGKKIMHRLSDALSIAAPLKFKSFKNWRHVPVKVAVQKALSDSAFFAMKFLEFYDGDGHGSLHTSITAERSKELRAETLYYLTFHKQNKVVALPDEILQYRRDDHHPFFY
;
A
#
# COMPACT_ATOMS: atom_id res chain seq x y z
N MET A 1 18.51 -9.81 -5.40
CA MET A 1 18.79 -8.36 -5.32
C MET A 1 17.43 -7.68 -5.22
N ALA A 2 17.14 -6.95 -4.14
CA ALA A 2 15.86 -6.27 -4.01
C ALA A 2 15.83 -5.04 -4.93
N THR A 3 14.98 -5.05 -5.94
CA THR A 3 14.70 -3.92 -6.84
C THR A 3 13.60 -3.01 -6.29
N GLU A 4 12.74 -3.54 -5.44
CA GLU A 4 11.67 -2.82 -4.74
C GLU A 4 11.94 -2.70 -3.25
N PHE A 5 11.43 -1.62 -2.66
CA PHE A 5 11.33 -1.43 -1.22
C PHE A 5 9.90 -1.08 -0.84
N PHE A 6 9.37 -1.75 0.17
CA PHE A 6 7.97 -1.60 0.61
C PHE A 6 7.92 -0.98 1.99
N PHE A 7 7.06 0.02 2.15
CA PHE A 7 6.67 0.50 3.47
C PHE A 7 5.29 -0.02 3.85
N ASP A 8 5.12 -0.32 5.13
CA ASP A 8 3.82 -0.76 5.65
C ASP A 8 2.81 0.38 5.74
N ALA A 9 1.54 0.00 5.95
CA ALA A 9 0.44 0.95 6.13
C ALA A 9 0.58 1.82 7.39
N GLY A 10 1.39 1.42 8.37
CA GLY A 10 1.68 2.20 9.57
C GLY A 10 2.49 3.45 9.27
N LEU A 11 3.51 3.38 8.40
CA LEU A 11 4.18 4.58 7.92
C LEU A 11 3.21 5.49 7.15
N SER A 12 2.39 4.90 6.29
CA SER A 12 1.37 5.65 5.53
C SER A 12 0.41 6.42 6.44
N ALA A 13 -0.06 5.79 7.52
CA ALA A 13 -0.89 6.43 8.54
C ALA A 13 -0.20 7.63 9.21
N ILE A 14 1.12 7.57 9.45
CA ILE A 14 1.88 8.71 9.99
C ILE A 14 2.00 9.83 8.96
N LEU A 15 2.27 9.48 7.70
CA LEU A 15 2.44 10.45 6.62
C LEU A 15 1.12 11.13 6.21
N ASN A 16 0.00 10.43 6.35
CA ASN A 16 -1.35 10.87 6.00
C ASN A 16 -2.25 11.11 7.23
N VAL A 17 -1.65 11.52 8.35
CA VAL A 17 -2.28 11.49 9.67
C VAL A 17 -3.58 12.28 9.76
N GLU A 18 -3.70 13.40 9.03
CA GLU A 18 -4.92 14.23 8.99
C GLU A 18 -6.14 13.49 8.44
N TRP A 19 -5.91 12.40 7.70
CA TRP A 19 -6.96 11.62 7.04
C TRP A 19 -7.10 10.21 7.62
N HIS A 20 -6.26 9.85 8.60
CA HIS A 20 -6.24 8.52 9.19
C HIS A 20 -6.94 8.45 10.56
N LYS A 21 -6.99 9.55 11.34
CA LYS A 21 -7.66 9.57 12.66
C LYS A 21 -8.83 10.56 12.67
N ARG A 22 -10.05 10.04 12.85
CA ARG A 22 -11.29 10.84 12.97
C ARG A 22 -11.54 11.37 14.39
N ASP A 23 -10.97 10.72 15.41
CA ASP A 23 -11.42 10.88 16.80
C ASP A 23 -10.42 11.59 17.73
N SER A 24 -9.44 12.32 17.21
CA SER A 24 -8.49 13.10 18.04
C SER A 24 -8.46 14.57 17.63
N SER A 25 -8.26 15.46 18.61
CA SER A 25 -7.90 16.87 18.38
C SER A 25 -6.74 16.94 17.38
N GLU A 26 -6.98 17.53 16.20
CA GLU A 26 -6.08 17.69 15.05
C GLU A 26 -4.79 16.84 15.14
N PRO A 27 -4.80 15.59 14.67
CA PRO A 27 -3.60 14.78 14.73
C PRO A 27 -2.52 15.43 13.83
N LYS A 28 -1.41 15.84 14.44
CA LYS A 28 -0.32 16.56 13.75
C LYS A 28 0.74 15.59 13.25
N TYR A 29 1.21 15.84 12.04
CA TYR A 29 2.34 15.10 11.47
C TYR A 29 3.59 15.23 12.36
N SER A 30 4.23 14.10 12.64
CA SER A 30 5.49 14.02 13.37
C SER A 30 6.58 13.46 12.45
N GLN A 31 7.52 14.32 12.05
CA GLN A 31 8.69 13.89 11.27
C GLN A 31 9.53 12.86 12.05
N PHE A 32 9.67 13.04 13.36
CA PHE A 32 10.37 12.09 14.21
C PHE A 32 9.73 10.69 14.16
N ALA A 33 8.39 10.62 14.23
CA ALA A 33 7.68 9.34 14.11
C ALA A 33 7.88 8.70 12.74
N ALA A 34 7.81 9.50 11.66
CA ALA A 34 8.06 9.00 10.30
C ALA A 34 9.50 8.48 10.13
N VAL A 35 10.49 9.23 10.59
CA VAL A 35 11.91 8.81 10.56
C VAL A 35 12.11 7.52 11.35
N THR A 36 11.55 7.43 12.56
CA THR A 36 11.65 6.24 13.42
C THR A 36 11.01 5.02 12.74
N ALA A 37 9.84 5.18 12.12
CA ALA A 37 9.17 4.12 11.38
C ALA A 37 10.04 3.65 10.20
N ILE A 38 10.60 4.58 9.42
CA ILE A 38 11.50 4.24 8.31
C ILE A 38 12.73 3.49 8.82
N GLN A 39 13.41 4.01 9.86
CA GLN A 39 14.61 3.41 10.42
C GLN A 39 14.41 1.99 10.96
N ARG A 40 13.19 1.61 11.36
CA ARG A 40 12.87 0.23 11.73
C ARG A 40 12.84 -0.72 10.52
N CYS A 41 12.56 -0.20 9.33
CA CYS A 41 12.50 -0.97 8.08
C CYS A 41 13.88 -1.07 7.40
N LEU A 42 14.75 -0.05 7.54
CA LEU A 42 16.05 0.01 6.82
C LEU A 42 17.04 -1.13 7.10
N PRO A 43 17.19 -1.70 8.32
CA PRO A 43 18.18 -2.74 8.62
C PRO A 43 18.04 -4.00 7.77
N PHE A 44 16.86 -4.18 7.16
CA PHE A 44 16.51 -5.37 6.37
C PHE A 44 16.57 -5.12 4.86
N THR A 45 17.06 -3.95 4.40
CA THR A 45 16.99 -3.55 2.98
C THR A 45 18.33 -3.07 2.42
N ASP A 46 18.73 -3.62 1.26
CA ASP A 46 19.83 -3.08 0.47
C ASP A 46 19.37 -1.86 -0.36
N LEU A 47 19.55 -0.68 0.22
CA LEU A 47 19.13 0.59 -0.39
C LEU A 47 19.95 0.98 -1.64
N LYS A 48 21.13 0.37 -1.89
CA LYS A 48 21.98 0.76 -3.02
C LYS A 48 21.41 0.34 -4.38
N LYS A 49 20.49 -0.62 -4.40
CA LYS A 49 19.92 -1.21 -5.63
C LYS A 49 18.42 -0.95 -5.78
N THR A 50 17.83 -0.16 -4.88
CA THR A 50 16.41 0.17 -4.90
C THR A 50 16.07 1.00 -6.15
N LYS A 51 15.26 0.41 -7.03
CA LYS A 51 14.72 1.07 -8.23
C LYS A 51 13.43 1.81 -7.93
N MET A 52 12.68 1.35 -6.93
CA MET A 52 11.40 1.93 -6.55
C MET A 52 11.06 1.74 -5.08
N ILE A 53 10.24 2.65 -4.55
CA ILE A 53 9.63 2.56 -3.22
C ILE A 53 8.13 2.50 -3.37
N LEU A 54 7.49 1.46 -2.84
CA LEU A 54 6.05 1.26 -2.86
C LEU A 54 5.44 1.58 -1.48
N LEU A 55 4.44 2.45 -1.49
CA LEU A 55 3.72 2.91 -0.30
C LEU A 55 2.21 2.73 -0.50
N PRO A 56 1.53 1.82 0.21
CA PRO A 56 0.08 1.78 0.24
C PRO A 56 -0.46 3.02 0.97
N VAL A 57 -1.46 3.68 0.43
CA VAL A 57 -2.05 4.91 0.96
C VAL A 57 -3.55 4.74 1.15
N LEU A 58 -4.00 4.90 2.40
CA LEU A 58 -5.41 4.98 2.76
C LEU A 58 -5.83 6.45 2.82
N HIS A 59 -6.78 6.85 1.97
CA HIS A 59 -7.40 8.17 2.00
C HIS A 59 -8.91 8.02 1.87
N GLN A 60 -9.69 8.64 2.76
CA GLN A 60 -11.16 8.59 2.74
C GLN A 60 -11.75 7.17 2.57
N HIS A 61 -11.22 6.18 3.30
CA HIS A 61 -11.63 4.75 3.24
C HIS A 61 -11.30 4.02 1.94
N HIS A 62 -10.49 4.60 1.08
CA HIS A 62 -10.06 4.01 -0.18
C HIS A 62 -8.55 3.83 -0.22
N TRP A 63 -8.12 2.66 -0.67
CA TRP A 63 -6.71 2.30 -0.78
C TRP A 63 -6.19 2.54 -2.19
N SER A 64 -5.01 3.16 -2.26
CA SER A 64 -4.20 3.34 -3.47
C SER A 64 -2.75 2.95 -3.17
N VAL A 65 -1.91 2.84 -4.20
CA VAL A 65 -0.46 2.60 -4.03
C VAL A 65 0.31 3.70 -4.73
N TYR A 66 1.22 4.33 -4.00
CA TYR A 66 2.15 5.31 -4.53
C TYR A 66 3.51 4.65 -4.70
N CYS A 67 4.07 4.75 -5.91
CA CYS A 67 5.41 4.28 -6.22
C CYS A 67 6.33 5.47 -6.50
N VAL A 68 7.39 5.61 -5.72
CA VAL A 68 8.52 6.48 -6.07
C VAL A 68 9.38 5.73 -7.08
N ASN A 69 9.23 6.05 -8.36
CA ASN A 69 9.93 5.36 -9.44
C ASN A 69 11.23 6.11 -9.78
N PHE A 70 12.36 5.63 -9.27
CA PHE A 70 13.66 6.29 -9.48
C PHE A 70 14.15 6.19 -10.93
N GLY A 71 13.79 5.12 -11.65
CA GLY A 71 14.14 4.93 -13.05
C GLY A 71 13.50 5.97 -13.97
N GLN A 72 12.26 6.37 -13.66
CA GLN A 72 11.49 7.32 -14.47
C GLN A 72 11.38 8.73 -13.87
N SER A 73 11.94 8.95 -12.67
CA SER A 73 11.89 10.24 -11.95
C SER A 73 10.47 10.81 -11.78
N ARG A 74 9.53 9.94 -11.41
CA ARG A 74 8.11 10.28 -11.22
C ARG A 74 7.49 9.49 -10.07
N ILE A 75 6.29 9.91 -9.66
CA ILE A 75 5.47 9.18 -8.69
C ILE A 75 4.36 8.47 -9.44
N ASP A 76 4.45 7.15 -9.57
CA ASP A 76 3.40 6.34 -10.18
C ASP A 76 2.29 6.10 -9.15
N VAL A 77 1.03 6.33 -9.51
CA VAL A 77 -0.14 6.15 -8.63
C VAL A 77 -1.02 5.07 -9.21
N LEU A 78 -1.12 3.95 -8.49
CA LEU A 78 -1.97 2.82 -8.83
C LEU A 78 -3.25 2.91 -7.99
N ASP A 79 -4.37 3.14 -8.67
CA ASP A 79 -5.67 3.31 -8.03
C ASP A 79 -6.74 2.57 -8.85
N SER A 80 -7.48 1.69 -8.19
CA SER A 80 -8.56 0.90 -8.78
C SER A 80 -9.88 1.66 -8.92
N MET A 81 -9.97 2.91 -8.45
CA MET A 81 -11.15 3.75 -8.58
C MET A 81 -11.37 4.18 -10.04
N LEU A 82 -12.64 4.19 -10.47
CA LEU A 82 -13.01 4.72 -11.77
C LEU A 82 -13.16 6.25 -11.67
N TYR A 83 -12.25 6.98 -12.31
CA TYR A 83 -12.36 8.42 -12.48
C TYR A 83 -13.04 8.71 -13.82
N THR A 84 -14.28 9.18 -13.79
CA THR A 84 -15.01 9.59 -14.98
C THR A 84 -15.05 11.12 -15.07
N PRO A 85 -14.87 11.73 -16.26
CA PRO A 85 -14.97 13.18 -16.43
C PRO A 85 -16.32 13.77 -15.98
N GLU A 86 -17.38 12.96 -16.01
CA GLU A 86 -18.75 13.34 -15.68
C GLU A 86 -19.03 13.32 -14.17
N CYS A 87 -18.13 12.79 -13.36
CA CYS A 87 -18.27 12.78 -11.90
C CYS A 87 -17.35 13.83 -11.26
N ASP A 88 -17.78 14.40 -10.14
CA ASP A 88 -16.95 15.33 -9.35
C ASP A 88 -15.64 14.69 -8.82
N ASN A 89 -15.55 13.36 -8.90
CA ASN A 89 -14.38 12.54 -8.62
C ASN A 89 -13.41 12.59 -9.80
N ASN A 90 -12.80 13.75 -10.06
CA ASN A 90 -11.66 13.83 -10.96
C ASN A 90 -10.38 13.42 -10.21
N TRP A 91 -9.47 12.73 -10.91
CA TRP A 91 -8.26 12.16 -10.32
C TRP A 91 -7.37 13.22 -9.65
N ASP A 92 -7.24 14.41 -10.26
CA ASP A 92 -6.42 15.50 -9.74
C ASP A 92 -6.98 16.04 -8.40
N LYS A 93 -8.29 16.29 -8.32
CA LYS A 93 -8.98 16.71 -7.09
C LYS A 93 -8.76 15.68 -5.98
N TYR A 94 -8.76 14.40 -6.34
CA TYR A 94 -8.54 13.33 -5.37
C TYR A 94 -7.07 13.33 -4.92
N HIS A 95 -6.11 13.10 -5.80
CA HIS A 95 -4.72 12.80 -5.40
C HIS A 95 -3.77 13.99 -5.27
N LEU A 96 -4.05 15.13 -5.88
CA LEU A 96 -3.01 16.16 -6.11
C LEU A 96 -2.49 16.75 -4.79
N GLU A 97 -3.37 17.25 -3.93
CA GLU A 97 -2.95 17.98 -2.73
C GLU A 97 -2.39 17.06 -1.64
N PHE A 98 -3.13 15.99 -1.30
CA PHE A 98 -2.65 15.06 -0.27
C PHE A 98 -1.47 14.22 -0.78
N GLY A 99 -1.47 13.80 -2.04
CA GLY A 99 -0.41 12.99 -2.63
C GLY A 99 0.93 13.73 -2.65
N LYS A 100 0.93 15.03 -3.01
CA LYS A 100 2.10 15.90 -2.88
C LYS A 100 2.59 15.99 -1.44
N LYS A 101 1.66 16.18 -0.49
CA LYS A 101 2.00 16.30 0.94
C LYS A 101 2.63 15.01 1.49
N ILE A 102 2.07 13.84 1.19
CA ILE A 102 2.63 12.54 1.61
C ILE A 102 4.03 12.34 1.00
N MET A 103 4.19 12.56 -0.30
CA MET A 103 5.50 12.38 -0.96
C MET A 103 6.56 13.37 -0.46
N HIS A 104 6.17 14.61 -0.15
CA HIS A 104 7.04 15.57 0.51
C HIS A 104 7.55 15.05 1.85
N ARG A 105 6.62 14.63 2.72
CA ARG A 105 6.93 14.09 4.05
C ARG A 105 7.81 12.86 3.98
N LEU A 106 7.51 11.94 3.05
CA LEU A 106 8.30 10.74 2.84
C LEU A 106 9.72 11.08 2.37
N SER A 107 9.87 11.97 1.39
CA SER A 107 11.17 12.41 0.90
C SER A 107 12.00 13.08 2.00
N ASP A 108 11.37 13.89 2.85
CA ASP A 108 12.03 14.52 4.00
C ASP A 108 12.48 13.49 5.03
N ALA A 109 11.59 12.59 5.43
CA ALA A 109 11.90 11.57 6.42
C ALA A 109 12.99 10.61 5.92
N LEU A 110 12.97 10.22 4.65
CA LEU A 110 14.03 9.39 4.03
C LEU A 110 15.38 10.11 3.99
N SER A 111 15.40 11.43 3.73
CA SER A 111 16.67 12.18 3.69
C SER A 111 17.38 12.21 5.04
N ILE A 112 16.62 12.12 6.14
CA ILE A 112 17.13 12.03 7.51
C ILE A 112 17.47 10.58 7.86
N ALA A 113 16.55 9.64 7.60
CA ALA A 113 16.69 8.24 7.98
C ALA A 113 17.79 7.51 7.18
N ALA A 114 17.99 7.89 5.93
CA ALA A 114 18.95 7.30 5.00
C ALA A 114 19.69 8.40 4.21
N PRO A 115 20.57 9.19 4.85
CA PRO A 115 21.21 10.34 4.23
C PRO A 115 21.95 9.97 2.95
N LEU A 116 21.79 10.80 1.92
CA LEU A 116 22.45 10.69 0.61
C LEU A 116 22.12 9.41 -0.18
N LYS A 117 21.16 8.60 0.25
CA LYS A 117 20.75 7.37 -0.47
C LYS A 117 19.82 7.64 -1.63
N PHE A 118 18.89 8.57 -1.46
CA PHE A 118 17.85 8.86 -2.44
C PHE A 118 17.92 10.32 -2.88
N LYS A 119 17.70 10.56 -4.17
CA LYS A 119 17.43 11.92 -4.67
C LYS A 119 16.11 12.40 -4.07
N SER A 120 16.01 13.70 -3.80
CA SER A 120 14.74 14.31 -3.41
C SER A 120 13.70 14.13 -4.52
N PHE A 121 12.51 13.67 -4.14
CA PHE A 121 11.37 13.44 -5.06
C PHE A 121 10.13 14.25 -4.66
N LYS A 122 10.31 15.23 -3.78
CA LYS A 122 9.30 16.18 -3.29
C LYS A 122 8.40 16.79 -4.37
N ASN A 123 9.00 17.12 -5.51
CA ASN A 123 8.36 17.84 -6.62
C ASN A 123 8.17 16.96 -7.86
N TRP A 124 8.33 15.65 -7.73
CA TRP A 124 8.13 14.75 -8.86
C TRP A 124 6.66 14.71 -9.25
N ARG A 125 6.41 14.60 -10.55
CA ARG A 125 5.06 14.53 -11.10
C ARG A 125 4.39 13.23 -10.65
N HIS A 126 3.17 13.33 -10.14
CA HIS A 126 2.28 12.18 -9.96
C HIS A 126 1.66 11.78 -11.31
N VAL A 127 1.74 10.50 -11.63
CA VAL A 127 1.28 9.93 -12.90
C VAL A 127 0.29 8.81 -12.59
N PRO A 128 -0.98 8.92 -13.07
CA PRO A 128 -1.93 7.82 -12.94
C PRO A 128 -1.46 6.64 -13.79
N VAL A 129 -1.38 5.46 -13.18
CA VAL A 129 -1.07 4.22 -13.88
C VAL A 129 -2.38 3.52 -14.25
N LYS A 130 -2.49 3.06 -15.50
CA LYS A 130 -3.67 2.34 -15.96
C LYS A 130 -3.68 0.93 -15.38
N VAL A 131 -4.55 0.71 -14.39
CA VAL A 131 -4.74 -0.57 -13.71
C VAL A 131 -6.18 -1.05 -13.83
N ALA A 132 -6.43 -2.28 -13.36
CA ALA A 132 -7.78 -2.83 -13.30
C ALA A 132 -8.66 -2.00 -12.34
N VAL A 133 -9.86 -1.67 -12.80
CA VAL A 133 -10.83 -0.86 -12.06
C VAL A 133 -11.74 -1.75 -11.24
N GLN A 134 -11.87 -1.47 -9.95
CA GLN A 134 -12.73 -2.22 -9.05
C GLN A 134 -14.22 -2.04 -9.39
N LYS A 135 -15.02 -3.09 -9.18
CA LYS A 135 -16.49 -3.01 -9.32
C LYS A 135 -17.17 -2.66 -8.01
N ALA A 136 -16.69 -3.19 -6.88
CA ALA A 136 -17.21 -2.83 -5.57
C ALA A 136 -16.30 -1.79 -4.89
N LEU A 137 -16.91 -0.79 -4.25
CA LEU A 137 -16.16 0.26 -3.53
C LEU A 137 -15.31 -0.27 -2.37
N SER A 138 -15.66 -1.44 -1.83
CA SER A 138 -14.94 -2.11 -0.74
C SER A 138 -13.75 -2.94 -1.20
N ASP A 139 -13.47 -3.01 -2.51
CA ASP A 139 -12.40 -3.87 -3.03
C ASP A 139 -11.02 -3.22 -3.08
N SER A 140 -10.90 -1.91 -2.84
CA SER A 140 -9.66 -1.15 -3.04
C SER A 140 -8.45 -1.72 -2.30
N ALA A 141 -8.64 -2.23 -1.09
CA ALA A 141 -7.57 -2.87 -0.33
C ALA A 141 -6.99 -4.10 -1.05
N PHE A 142 -7.85 -4.95 -1.62
CA PHE A 142 -7.43 -6.17 -2.31
C PHE A 142 -6.73 -5.86 -3.63
N PHE A 143 -7.19 -4.83 -4.35
CA PHE A 143 -6.50 -4.33 -5.54
C PHE A 143 -5.14 -3.73 -5.17
N ALA A 144 -5.06 -2.91 -4.12
CA ALA A 144 -3.80 -2.36 -3.64
C ALA A 144 -2.79 -3.46 -3.27
N MET A 145 -3.23 -4.55 -2.62
CA MET A 145 -2.37 -5.71 -2.35
C MET A 145 -1.82 -6.33 -3.63
N LYS A 146 -2.66 -6.51 -4.66
CA LYS A 146 -2.21 -7.04 -5.96
C LYS A 146 -1.32 -6.07 -6.72
N PHE A 147 -1.51 -4.76 -6.56
CA PHE A 147 -0.60 -3.76 -7.12
C PHE A 147 0.78 -3.84 -6.46
N LEU A 148 0.84 -4.02 -5.14
CA LEU A 148 2.12 -4.25 -4.44
C LEU A 148 2.80 -5.55 -4.89
N GLU A 149 2.03 -6.59 -5.20
CA GLU A 149 2.55 -7.89 -5.62
C GLU A 149 3.08 -7.90 -7.07
N PHE A 150 2.42 -7.20 -7.98
CA PHE A 150 2.65 -7.38 -9.43
C PHE A 150 3.17 -6.14 -10.17
N TYR A 151 3.34 -5.00 -9.48
CA TYR A 151 3.86 -3.80 -10.12
C TYR A 151 5.39 -3.79 -10.18
N ASP A 152 5.92 -3.54 -11.38
CA ASP A 152 7.35 -3.65 -11.70
C ASP A 152 8.02 -2.31 -12.03
N GLY A 153 7.26 -1.22 -12.04
CA GLY A 153 7.76 0.12 -12.37
C GLY A 153 8.22 0.31 -13.83
N ASP A 154 8.06 -0.69 -14.69
CA ASP A 154 8.54 -0.68 -16.07
C ASP A 154 7.40 -0.30 -17.06
N GLY A 155 7.79 0.13 -18.27
CA GLY A 155 6.93 0.33 -19.45
C GLY A 155 5.50 0.84 -19.19
N HIS A 156 5.28 2.16 -19.15
CA HIS A 156 3.95 2.78 -18.98
C HIS A 156 3.08 2.26 -17.80
N GLY A 157 3.63 1.43 -16.91
CA GLY A 157 3.00 0.92 -15.70
C GLY A 157 2.10 -0.31 -15.91
N SER A 158 2.56 -1.32 -16.65
CA SER A 158 1.87 -2.61 -16.69
C SER A 158 2.11 -3.42 -15.40
N LEU A 159 1.10 -4.12 -14.93
CA LEU A 159 1.29 -5.19 -13.95
C LEU A 159 1.79 -6.44 -14.67
N HIS A 160 2.64 -7.24 -14.01
CA HIS A 160 3.10 -8.53 -14.53
C HIS A 160 1.98 -9.59 -14.65
N THR A 161 0.77 -9.27 -14.18
CA THR A 161 -0.42 -10.11 -14.32
C THR A 161 -1.64 -9.28 -14.67
N SER A 162 -2.66 -9.94 -15.21
CA SER A 162 -4.00 -9.34 -15.33
C SER A 162 -4.78 -9.52 -14.02
N ILE A 163 -5.43 -8.45 -13.58
CA ILE A 163 -6.39 -8.49 -12.48
C ILE A 163 -7.79 -8.43 -13.10
N THR A 164 -8.56 -9.50 -12.97
CA THR A 164 -9.95 -9.57 -13.47
C THR A 164 -10.89 -9.00 -12.42
N ALA A 165 -11.40 -7.78 -12.65
CA ALA A 165 -12.25 -7.10 -11.69
C ALA A 165 -13.59 -7.81 -11.42
N GLU A 166 -14.04 -8.63 -12.38
CA GLU A 166 -15.24 -9.46 -12.31
C GLU A 166 -15.10 -10.60 -11.30
N ARG A 167 -13.86 -10.95 -10.92
CA ARG A 167 -13.53 -12.03 -9.99
C ARG A 167 -13.15 -11.52 -8.60
N SER A 168 -13.76 -10.41 -8.16
CA SER A 168 -13.37 -9.79 -6.90
C SER A 168 -13.68 -10.66 -5.67
N LYS A 169 -14.70 -11.53 -5.74
CA LYS A 169 -14.99 -12.49 -4.66
C LYS A 169 -13.87 -13.51 -4.51
N GLU A 170 -13.37 -14.03 -5.62
CA GLU A 170 -12.24 -14.94 -5.67
C GLU A 170 -10.98 -14.26 -5.14
N LEU A 171 -10.74 -13.00 -5.52
CA LEU A 171 -9.61 -12.22 -5.00
C LEU A 171 -9.67 -12.07 -3.46
N ARG A 172 -10.85 -11.79 -2.91
CA ARG A 172 -11.05 -11.75 -1.44
C ARG A 172 -10.78 -13.10 -0.79
N ALA A 173 -11.31 -14.17 -1.37
CA ALA A 173 -11.13 -15.53 -0.85
C ALA A 173 -9.66 -15.96 -0.89
N GLU A 174 -8.97 -15.70 -2.00
CA GLU A 174 -7.53 -15.96 -2.18
C GLU A 174 -6.71 -15.18 -1.14
N THR A 175 -6.99 -13.88 -0.98
CA THR A 175 -6.30 -13.04 0.01
C THR A 175 -6.51 -13.56 1.43
N LEU A 176 -7.75 -13.89 1.80
CA LEU A 176 -8.05 -14.43 3.11
C LEU A 176 -7.38 -15.79 3.34
N TYR A 177 -7.41 -16.66 2.34
CA TYR A 177 -6.73 -17.96 2.39
C TYR A 177 -5.23 -17.77 2.61
N TYR A 178 -4.60 -16.91 1.80
CA TYR A 178 -3.18 -16.59 1.94
C TYR A 178 -2.87 -16.06 3.35
N LEU A 179 -3.61 -15.05 3.83
CA LEU A 179 -3.39 -14.48 5.15
C LEU A 179 -3.64 -15.45 6.30
N THR A 180 -4.55 -16.42 6.14
CA THR A 180 -4.87 -17.41 7.18
C THR A 180 -3.82 -18.52 7.24
N PHE A 181 -3.42 -19.03 6.07
CA PHE A 181 -2.56 -20.21 5.96
C PHE A 181 -1.11 -19.87 5.59
N HIS A 182 -0.70 -18.60 5.66
CA HIS A 182 0.66 -18.20 5.31
C HIS A 182 1.68 -18.90 6.22
N LYS A 183 2.77 -19.40 5.63
CA LYS A 183 3.85 -20.10 6.36
C LYS A 183 4.55 -19.27 7.44
N GLN A 184 4.44 -17.94 7.39
CA GLN A 184 5.01 -17.06 8.42
C GLN A 184 4.08 -16.84 9.61
N ASN A 185 2.81 -17.25 9.51
CA ASN A 185 1.89 -17.21 10.63
C ASN A 185 2.40 -18.17 11.69
N LYS A 186 2.58 -17.65 12.91
CA LYS A 186 2.88 -18.49 14.06
C LYS A 186 1.57 -19.15 14.49
N VAL A 187 1.50 -20.47 14.38
CA VAL A 187 0.44 -21.24 15.04
C VAL A 187 0.77 -21.26 16.52
N VAL A 188 0.27 -20.25 17.23
CA VAL A 188 0.28 -20.25 18.70
C VAL A 188 -0.84 -21.18 19.14
N ALA A 189 -0.64 -21.91 20.23
CA ALA A 189 -1.74 -22.64 20.87
C ALA A 189 -2.91 -21.67 21.08
N LEU A 190 -4.10 -22.08 20.66
CA LEU A 190 -5.31 -21.30 20.89
C LEU A 190 -5.48 -21.14 22.41
N PRO A 191 -5.79 -19.93 22.91
CA PRO A 191 -6.14 -19.73 24.32
C PRO A 191 -7.19 -20.75 24.81
N ASP A 192 -7.07 -21.21 26.05
CA ASP A 192 -7.94 -22.24 26.62
C ASP A 192 -9.42 -21.86 26.52
N GLU A 193 -9.72 -20.56 26.59
CA GLU A 193 -11.08 -20.02 26.52
C GLU A 193 -11.74 -20.21 25.15
N ILE A 194 -10.96 -20.38 24.07
CA ILE A 194 -11.48 -20.66 22.73
C ILE A 194 -11.38 -22.12 22.33
N LEU A 195 -10.61 -22.93 23.05
CA LEU A 195 -10.54 -24.38 22.83
C LEU A 195 -11.90 -25.06 23.03
N GLN A 196 -12.77 -24.54 23.92
CA GLN A 196 -14.13 -25.05 24.12
C GLN A 196 -15.03 -24.94 22.87
N TYR A 197 -14.68 -24.07 21.92
CA TYR A 197 -15.42 -23.90 20.66
C TYR A 197 -14.77 -24.64 19.49
N ARG A 198 -13.65 -25.36 19.73
CA ARG A 198 -12.99 -26.18 18.71
C ARG A 198 -13.96 -27.30 18.32
N ARG A 199 -14.43 -27.28 17.08
CA ARG A 199 -15.19 -28.40 16.54
C ARG A 199 -14.20 -29.47 16.11
N ASP A 200 -14.37 -30.69 16.59
CA ASP A 200 -13.58 -31.83 16.14
C ASP A 200 -13.77 -31.99 14.62
N ASP A 201 -12.67 -32.25 13.91
CA ASP A 201 -12.55 -32.26 12.43
C ASP A 201 -13.27 -33.44 11.76
N HIS A 202 -14.57 -33.61 12.04
CA HIS A 202 -15.45 -34.56 11.38
C HIS A 202 -16.62 -33.82 10.73
N HIS A 203 -16.32 -32.94 9.77
CA HIS A 203 -17.33 -32.39 8.88
C HIS A 203 -17.14 -32.95 7.46
N PRO A 204 -18.08 -33.75 6.93
CA PRO A 204 -17.89 -34.58 5.73
C PRO A 204 -17.90 -33.82 4.39
N PHE A 205 -17.64 -32.51 4.37
CA PHE A 205 -17.87 -31.66 3.19
C PHE A 205 -16.62 -30.98 2.62
N PHE A 206 -15.42 -31.33 3.10
CA PHE A 206 -14.17 -30.86 2.50
C PHE A 206 -13.27 -32.07 2.15
N TYR A 207 -13.61 -32.73 1.04
CA TYR A 207 -12.71 -33.53 0.20
C TYR A 207 -12.97 -33.17 -1.26
#